data_AF-A0A8T5GL32-F1
#
_entry.id   AF-A0A8T5GL32-F1
#
_cell.length_a   1.000
_cell.length_b   1.000
_cell.length_c   1.000
_cell.angle_alpha   90.00
_cell.angle_beta   90.00
_cell.angle_gamma   90.00
#
_symmetry.space_group_name_H-M   'P 1'
#
loop_
_entity.id
_entity.type
_entity.pdbx_description
1 polymer ?
#
loop_
_entity_poly.entity_id
_entity_poly.type
_entity_poly.pdbx_seq_one_letter_code
_entity_poly.pdbx_strand_id
1 'polypeptide(L)'
;MLGNKKNQNKTVFGGIGIALLLCALMALMPMSGYMSNDSVDVEFVESSTTGEEDFFRLPDKIEEINYEYDPSLELQGMRDEKTKAYLTEDGNIAQLIATEPVHYRTSDNTWENIDVNIKAMPEGWSVTENTFVTHFGPEAGSGIMVQVNEGVDPVISGLNPMLVTLDETGTSPEPYFSAPSTSSIEVGGNVIRYPLAEGFDLDYTVDSTQVKQNLGVREAPVLQENAVWFGL
;
A
#
# COMPACT_ATOMS: atom_id res chain seq x y z
N MET A 1 -52.04 7.11 55.00
CA MET A 1 -51.39 5.83 55.37
C MET A 1 -50.42 5.49 54.24
N LEU A 2 -49.21 6.05 54.25
CA LEU A 2 -47.95 5.41 54.66
C LEU A 2 -47.65 4.08 53.96
N GLY A 3 -46.61 4.05 53.11
CA GLY A 3 -46.05 2.80 52.61
C GLY A 3 -45.10 2.85 51.40
N ASN A 4 -44.18 3.82 51.30
CA ASN A 4 -43.07 3.75 50.33
C ASN A 4 -42.08 2.64 50.76
N LYS A 5 -41.89 1.59 49.95
CA LYS A 5 -40.81 0.60 50.13
C LYS A 5 -39.65 0.91 49.19
N LYS A 6 -38.56 1.43 49.74
CA LYS A 6 -37.22 1.45 49.12
C LYS A 6 -36.57 0.08 49.33
N ASN A 7 -36.25 -0.65 48.26
CA ASN A 7 -35.32 -1.78 48.31
C ASN A 7 -33.89 -1.23 48.14
N GLN A 8 -33.12 -1.27 49.22
CA GLN A 8 -31.69 -0.97 49.22
C GLN A 8 -30.94 -2.30 49.35
N ASN A 9 -30.54 -2.89 48.23
CA ASN A 9 -29.57 -3.98 48.22
C ASN A 9 -28.18 -3.34 48.34
N LYS A 10 -27.61 -3.39 49.56
CA LYS A 10 -26.25 -2.94 49.84
C LYS A 10 -25.25 -3.90 49.19
N THR A 11 -24.53 -3.44 48.19
CA THR A 11 -23.39 -4.15 47.58
C THR A 11 -22.20 -4.09 48.53
N VAL A 12 -22.04 -5.10 49.39
CA VAL A 12 -20.85 -5.26 50.25
C VAL A 12 -19.78 -6.05 49.47
N PHE A 13 -19.29 -5.45 48.38
CA PHE A 13 -18.09 -5.89 47.65
C PHE A 13 -17.15 -4.71 47.40
N GLY A 14 -17.14 -3.74 48.33
CA GLY A 14 -16.21 -2.62 48.35
C GLY A 14 -15.00 -2.94 49.23
N GLY A 15 -13.79 -2.82 48.67
CA GLY A 15 -12.54 -2.71 49.44
C GLY A 15 -11.61 -3.91 49.35
N ILE A 16 -12.04 -5.10 49.79
CA ILE A 16 -11.11 -6.24 49.96
C ILE A 16 -10.73 -6.92 48.63
N GLY A 17 -11.67 -7.03 47.68
CA GLY A 17 -11.39 -7.66 46.38
C GLY A 17 -10.45 -6.86 45.48
N ILE A 18 -10.51 -5.53 45.56
CA ILE A 18 -9.66 -4.63 44.75
C ILE A 18 -8.23 -4.61 45.29
N ALA A 19 -8.05 -4.68 46.62
CA ALA A 19 -6.72 -4.70 47.24
C ALA A 19 -5.95 -6.00 46.96
N LEU A 20 -6.64 -7.15 46.93
CA LEU A 20 -6.03 -8.44 46.56
C LEU A 20 -5.61 -8.45 45.08
N LEU A 21 -6.42 -7.86 44.20
CA LEU A 21 -6.09 -7.77 42.77
C LEU A 21 -4.89 -6.83 42.53
N LEU A 22 -4.81 -5.71 43.24
CA LEU A 22 -3.66 -4.79 43.18
C LEU A 22 -2.37 -5.40 43.78
N CYS A 23 -2.47 -6.14 44.89
CA CYS A 23 -1.31 -6.85 45.45
C CYS A 23 -0.81 -7.96 44.51
N ALA A 24 -1.72 -8.69 43.86
CA ALA A 24 -1.36 -9.70 42.86
C ALA A 24 -0.69 -9.06 41.63
N LEU A 25 -1.17 -7.88 41.18
CA LEU A 25 -0.59 -7.15 40.06
C LEU A 25 0.84 -6.64 40.38
N MET A 26 1.08 -6.10 41.58
CA MET A 26 2.41 -5.63 41.98
C MET A 26 3.42 -6.77 42.20
N ALA A 27 2.96 -7.97 42.58
CA ALA A 27 3.82 -9.15 42.74
C ALA A 27 4.28 -9.75 41.41
N LEU A 28 3.61 -9.45 40.29
CA LEU A 28 3.95 -9.94 38.95
C LEU A 28 4.85 -8.99 38.14
N MET A 29 5.13 -7.78 38.65
CA MET A 29 5.96 -6.78 37.96
C MET A 29 7.49 -6.95 38.04
N PRO A 30 8.14 -7.75 38.92
CA PRO A 30 9.60 -7.78 38.94
C PRO A 30 10.23 -8.72 37.88
N MET A 31 9.48 -9.21 36.89
CA MET A 31 9.99 -10.04 35.79
C MET A 31 10.12 -9.30 34.45
N SER A 32 10.20 -7.96 34.45
CA SER A 32 10.53 -7.16 33.26
C SER A 32 11.92 -6.52 33.32
N GLY A 33 12.81 -7.02 34.20
CA GLY A 33 14.08 -6.38 34.57
C GLY A 33 15.37 -7.05 34.08
N TYR A 34 15.30 -8.09 33.24
CA TYR A 34 16.48 -8.73 32.66
C TYR A 34 16.33 -8.86 31.14
N MET A 35 16.52 -7.76 30.42
CA MET A 35 17.00 -7.83 29.03
C MET A 35 18.47 -7.40 29.05
N SER A 36 19.36 -8.38 28.88
CA SER A 36 20.74 -8.12 28.49
C SER A 36 20.72 -7.59 27.05
N ASN A 37 21.49 -6.54 26.80
CA ASN A 37 21.71 -5.96 25.47
C ASN A 37 23.07 -6.42 24.94
N ASP A 38 23.38 -7.71 25.08
CA ASP A 38 24.54 -8.32 24.42
C ASP A 38 24.07 -9.00 23.14
N SER A 39 24.57 -8.48 22.02
CA SER A 39 24.50 -9.02 20.65
C SER A 39 23.17 -9.63 20.24
N VAL A 40 22.35 -8.85 19.53
CA VAL A 40 21.36 -9.40 18.62
C VAL A 40 22.12 -10.21 17.56
N ASP A 41 22.27 -11.51 17.78
CA ASP A 41 22.49 -12.43 16.68
C ASP A 41 21.27 -12.30 15.77
N VAL A 42 21.48 -11.66 14.62
CA VAL A 42 20.49 -11.65 13.55
C VAL A 42 20.41 -13.09 13.05
N GLU A 43 19.43 -13.82 13.57
CA GLU A 43 19.05 -15.11 13.02
C GLU A 43 18.46 -14.83 11.62
N PHE A 44 19.31 -14.93 10.60
CA PHE A 44 18.86 -15.01 9.22
C PHE A 44 17.98 -16.25 9.13
N VAL A 45 16.67 -16.03 9.04
CA VAL A 45 15.73 -17.08 8.68
C VAL A 45 16.14 -17.55 7.30
N GLU A 46 16.72 -18.74 7.20
CA GLU A 46 16.90 -19.42 5.91
C GLU A 46 15.53 -19.47 5.24
N SER A 47 15.46 -18.93 4.02
CA SER A 47 14.27 -18.97 3.19
C SER A 47 13.79 -20.42 3.06
N SER A 48 12.54 -20.65 3.48
CA SER A 48 11.88 -21.94 3.36
C SER A 48 11.79 -22.33 1.89
N THR A 49 12.64 -23.26 1.48
CA THR A 49 12.62 -23.88 0.14
C THR A 49 11.50 -24.91 0.03
N THR A 50 10.26 -24.48 0.29
CA THR A 50 9.06 -25.32 0.16
C THR A 50 7.95 -24.54 -0.53
N GLY A 51 7.97 -24.53 -1.87
CA GLY A 51 6.79 -24.32 -2.72
C GLY A 51 6.01 -23.03 -2.50
N GLU A 52 6.70 -21.95 -2.15
CA GLU A 52 6.11 -20.65 -1.83
C GLU A 52 5.63 -19.96 -3.11
N GLU A 53 4.44 -19.34 -3.04
CA GLU A 53 4.08 -18.30 -4.01
C GLU A 53 5.25 -17.32 -4.06
N ASP A 54 5.83 -17.10 -5.24
CA ASP A 54 6.92 -16.14 -5.42
C ASP A 54 6.49 -14.80 -4.82
N PHE A 55 7.09 -14.44 -3.68
CA PHE A 55 6.70 -13.30 -2.86
C PHE A 55 6.73 -11.98 -3.66
N PHE A 56 7.54 -11.94 -4.73
CA PHE A 56 7.69 -10.79 -5.59
C PHE A 56 6.87 -10.88 -6.88
N ARG A 57 6.08 -11.94 -7.07
CA ARG A 57 5.26 -12.11 -8.28
C ARG A 57 4.30 -10.93 -8.45
N LEU A 58 4.32 -10.34 -9.63
CA LEU A 58 3.40 -9.27 -9.99
C LEU A 58 1.97 -9.83 -10.17
N PRO A 59 0.92 -9.04 -9.85
CA PRO A 59 -0.45 -9.46 -10.15
C PRO A 59 -0.62 -9.59 -11.67
N ASP A 60 -1.36 -10.58 -12.15
CA ASP A 60 -1.55 -10.72 -13.61
C ASP A 60 -2.43 -9.59 -14.15
N LYS A 61 -3.54 -9.32 -13.46
CA LYS A 61 -4.52 -8.28 -13.78
C LYS A 61 -5.27 -7.87 -12.51
N ILE A 62 -5.62 -6.60 -12.41
CA ILE A 62 -6.57 -6.10 -11.41
C ILE A 62 -7.98 -6.24 -12.01
N GLU A 63 -8.77 -7.14 -11.43
CA GLU A 63 -10.15 -7.32 -11.84
C GLU A 63 -11.04 -6.19 -11.29
N GLU A 64 -12.11 -5.89 -12.03
CA GLU A 64 -13.12 -4.96 -11.58
C GLU A 64 -13.79 -5.48 -10.30
N ILE A 65 -14.04 -4.59 -9.35
CA ILE A 65 -14.69 -4.95 -8.09
C ILE A 65 -16.12 -5.39 -8.39
N ASN A 66 -16.42 -6.67 -8.12
CA ASN A 66 -17.78 -7.17 -8.20
C ASN A 66 -18.55 -6.78 -6.94
N TYR A 67 -19.56 -5.94 -7.10
CA TYR A 67 -20.43 -5.50 -6.02
C TYR A 67 -21.59 -6.48 -5.80
N GLU A 68 -22.35 -6.26 -4.73
CA GLU A 68 -23.53 -7.10 -4.40
C GLU A 68 -24.62 -7.03 -5.48
N TYR A 69 -24.71 -5.91 -6.21
CA TYR A 69 -25.73 -5.69 -7.24
C TYR A 69 -25.23 -6.03 -8.64
N ASP A 70 -26.14 -6.54 -9.47
CA ASP A 70 -25.88 -6.86 -10.88
C ASP A 70 -25.45 -5.58 -11.66
N PRO A 71 -24.26 -5.58 -12.30
CA PRO A 71 -23.80 -4.46 -13.12
C PRO A 71 -24.76 -4.04 -14.24
N SER A 72 -25.59 -4.95 -14.75
CA SER A 72 -26.58 -4.64 -15.80
C SER A 72 -27.73 -3.76 -15.32
N LEU A 73 -27.95 -3.69 -14.00
CA LEU A 73 -28.96 -2.85 -13.36
C LEU A 73 -28.39 -1.51 -12.88
N GLU A 74 -27.13 -1.20 -13.21
CA GLU A 74 -26.51 0.07 -12.85
C GLU A 74 -27.18 1.25 -13.58
N LEU A 75 -27.59 2.25 -12.80
CA LEU A 75 -28.12 3.51 -13.30
C LEU A 75 -26.96 4.46 -13.60
N GLN A 76 -26.36 4.31 -14.78
CA GLN A 76 -25.16 5.09 -15.19
C GLN A 76 -25.34 6.61 -15.12
N GLY A 77 -26.57 7.11 -15.31
CA GLY A 77 -26.88 8.55 -15.20
C GLY A 77 -26.77 9.10 -13.77
N MET A 78 -26.65 8.24 -12.76
CA MET A 78 -26.45 8.60 -11.35
C MET A 78 -25.00 8.37 -10.89
N ARG A 79 -24.07 8.09 -11.81
CA ARG A 79 -22.65 7.98 -11.48
C ARG A 79 -22.11 9.29 -10.94
N ASP A 80 -21.26 9.13 -9.94
CA ASP A 80 -20.40 10.17 -9.40
C ASP A 80 -19.05 9.55 -9.05
N GLU A 81 -18.02 10.35 -8.75
CA GLU A 81 -16.63 9.91 -8.55
C GLU A 81 -16.51 8.67 -7.64
N LYS A 82 -17.28 8.64 -6.54
CA LYS A 82 -17.24 7.57 -5.52
C LYS A 82 -18.51 6.75 -5.44
N THR A 83 -19.44 6.93 -6.37
CA THR A 83 -20.81 6.44 -6.18
C THR A 83 -21.33 5.67 -7.37
N LYS A 84 -21.84 4.46 -7.11
CA LYS A 84 -22.59 3.63 -8.05
C LYS A 84 -24.02 3.47 -7.57
N ALA A 85 -24.99 3.56 -8.47
CA ALA A 85 -26.41 3.41 -8.16
C ALA A 85 -27.01 2.28 -8.99
N TYR A 86 -27.91 1.51 -8.38
CA TYR A 86 -28.50 0.31 -8.98
C TYR A 86 -30.00 0.30 -8.79
N LEU A 87 -30.72 -0.25 -9.77
CA LEU A 87 -32.14 -0.57 -9.64
C LEU A 87 -32.29 -1.94 -8.98
N THR A 88 -32.98 -1.99 -7.84
CA THR A 88 -33.29 -3.24 -7.13
C THR A 88 -34.50 -3.93 -7.74
N GLU A 89 -34.68 -5.23 -7.47
CA GLU A 89 -35.85 -6.01 -7.93
C GLU A 89 -37.19 -5.41 -7.46
N ASP A 90 -37.18 -4.78 -6.28
CA ASP A 90 -38.34 -4.09 -5.71
C ASP A 90 -38.64 -2.72 -6.35
N GLY A 91 -37.83 -2.29 -7.33
CA GLY A 91 -37.95 -1.00 -8.01
C GLY A 91 -37.39 0.19 -7.22
N ASN A 92 -36.75 -0.04 -6.08
CA ASN A 92 -36.03 0.99 -5.33
C ASN A 92 -34.62 1.21 -5.89
N ILE A 93 -34.00 2.35 -5.57
CA ILE A 93 -32.61 2.66 -5.91
C ILE A 93 -31.72 2.34 -4.71
N ALA A 94 -30.73 1.47 -4.92
CA ALA A 94 -29.63 1.24 -3.99
C ALA A 94 -28.41 2.05 -4.44
N GLN A 95 -27.65 2.59 -3.48
CA GLN A 95 -26.47 3.40 -3.76
C GLN A 95 -25.28 2.86 -2.96
N LEU A 96 -24.20 2.56 -3.67
CA LEU A 96 -22.92 2.16 -3.09
C LEU A 96 -21.99 3.37 -3.09
N ILE A 97 -21.47 3.70 -1.90
CA ILE A 97 -20.56 4.81 -1.70
C ILE A 97 -19.19 4.22 -1.33
N ALA A 98 -18.22 4.40 -2.21
CA ALA A 98 -16.84 3.96 -2.02
C ALA A 98 -16.02 5.00 -1.25
N THR A 99 -14.95 4.54 -0.59
CA THR A 99 -13.97 5.43 0.07
C THR A 99 -13.05 6.11 -0.94
N GLU A 100 -12.70 5.37 -1.99
CA GLU A 100 -11.85 5.79 -3.09
C GLU A 100 -12.68 6.06 -4.35
N PRO A 101 -12.14 6.87 -5.30
CA PRO A 101 -12.75 7.01 -6.62
C PRO A 101 -12.93 5.65 -7.29
N VAL A 102 -14.11 5.44 -7.85
CA VAL A 102 -14.46 4.27 -8.69
C VAL A 102 -14.78 4.68 -10.12
N HIS A 103 -15.04 5.97 -10.33
CA HIS A 103 -15.20 6.56 -11.64
C HIS A 103 -14.23 7.72 -11.83
N TYR A 104 -13.75 7.88 -13.07
CA TYR A 104 -13.07 9.07 -13.51
C TYR A 104 -13.92 9.80 -14.56
N ARG A 105 -13.62 11.07 -14.78
CA ARG A 105 -14.36 11.92 -15.71
C ARG A 105 -13.57 12.09 -17.00
N THR A 106 -14.18 11.72 -18.12
CA THR A 106 -13.56 11.87 -19.45
C THR A 106 -13.54 13.33 -19.90
N SER A 107 -12.80 13.61 -20.98
CA SER A 107 -12.80 14.91 -21.66
C SER A 107 -14.20 15.31 -22.17
N ASP A 108 -15.04 14.33 -22.51
CA ASP A 108 -16.43 14.52 -22.94
C ASP A 108 -17.40 14.68 -21.76
N ASN A 109 -16.88 14.80 -20.53
CA ASN A 109 -17.65 15.06 -19.33
C ASN A 109 -18.56 13.90 -18.90
N THR A 110 -18.21 12.67 -19.29
CA THR A 110 -18.90 11.42 -18.92
C THR A 110 -18.16 10.72 -17.77
N TRP A 111 -18.91 9.99 -16.94
CA TRP A 111 -18.34 9.17 -15.87
C TRP A 111 -18.12 7.72 -16.34
N GLU A 112 -16.87 7.28 -16.31
CA GLU A 112 -16.45 5.94 -16.70
C GLU A 112 -15.74 5.23 -15.54
N ASN A 113 -15.75 3.90 -15.54
CA ASN A 113 -15.10 3.11 -14.49
C ASN A 113 -13.60 3.29 -14.54
N ILE A 114 -12.96 3.33 -13.38
CA ILE A 114 -11.51 3.34 -13.28
C ILE A 114 -10.95 1.95 -13.61
N ASP A 115 -9.95 1.91 -14.48
CA ASP A 115 -9.12 0.76 -14.78
C ASP A 115 -7.65 1.11 -14.51
N VAL A 116 -7.11 0.55 -13.43
CA VAL A 116 -5.71 0.76 -13.00
C VAL A 116 -4.71 -0.17 -13.69
N ASN A 117 -5.17 -1.05 -14.59
CA ASN A 117 -4.26 -1.96 -15.29
C ASN A 117 -3.34 -1.18 -16.25
N ILE A 118 -2.05 -1.48 -16.17
CA ILE A 118 -1.02 -0.89 -17.01
C ILE A 118 -1.15 -1.46 -18.43
N LYS A 119 -1.23 -0.56 -19.40
CA LYS A 119 -1.35 -0.88 -20.83
C LYS A 119 -0.05 -0.51 -21.55
N ALA A 120 0.36 -1.34 -22.50
CA ALA A 120 1.54 -1.06 -23.33
C ALA A 120 1.20 0.01 -24.39
N MET A 121 2.13 0.95 -24.57
CA MET A 121 2.05 2.07 -25.51
C MET A 121 3.31 2.12 -26.39
N PRO A 122 3.32 2.84 -27.53
CA PRO A 122 4.51 2.94 -28.38
C PRO A 122 5.75 3.48 -27.66
N GLU A 123 5.54 4.42 -26.73
CA GLU A 123 6.58 5.09 -25.94
C GLU A 123 6.86 4.45 -24.56
N GLY A 124 6.27 3.29 -24.24
CA GLY A 124 6.46 2.63 -22.94
C GLY A 124 5.16 2.04 -22.41
N TRP A 125 4.74 2.43 -21.21
CA TRP A 125 3.49 1.96 -20.61
C TRP A 125 2.68 3.11 -20.02
N SER A 126 1.38 2.90 -19.83
CA SER A 126 0.52 3.92 -19.21
C SER A 126 -0.70 3.34 -18.50
N VAL A 127 -1.26 4.15 -17.61
CA VAL A 127 -2.61 4.02 -17.06
C VAL A 127 -3.37 5.30 -17.43
N THR A 128 -4.39 5.17 -18.26
CA THR A 128 -5.16 6.31 -18.80
C THR A 128 -6.58 6.40 -18.27
N GLU A 129 -7.13 5.28 -17.79
CA GLU A 129 -8.51 5.14 -17.33
C GLU A 129 -8.57 5.35 -15.81
N ASN A 130 -8.08 6.50 -15.33
CA ASN A 130 -7.98 6.81 -13.91
C ASN A 130 -8.19 8.32 -13.68
N THR A 131 -8.25 8.77 -12.42
CA THR A 131 -8.42 10.20 -12.09
C THR A 131 -7.21 11.07 -12.48
N PHE A 132 -6.11 10.44 -12.87
CA PHE A 132 -4.91 11.03 -13.46
C PHE A 132 -4.31 10.03 -14.45
N VAL A 133 -3.59 10.55 -15.45
CA VAL A 133 -2.85 9.72 -16.39
C VAL A 133 -1.45 9.48 -15.84
N THR A 134 -1.01 8.23 -15.81
CA THR A 134 0.38 7.87 -15.50
C THR A 134 1.06 7.32 -16.73
N HIS A 135 2.25 7.82 -17.03
CA HIS A 135 3.11 7.30 -18.08
C HIS A 135 4.42 6.82 -17.47
N PHE A 136 4.86 5.66 -17.94
CA PHE A 136 6.07 4.95 -17.55
C PHE A 136 6.97 4.87 -18.76
N GLY A 137 8.21 5.35 -18.63
CA GLY A 137 9.16 5.31 -19.74
C GLY A 137 9.61 3.88 -20.09
N PRO A 138 10.28 3.69 -21.23
CA PRO A 138 10.71 2.37 -21.68
C PRO A 138 11.88 1.79 -20.86
N GLU A 139 12.50 2.61 -20.01
CA GLU A 139 13.68 2.27 -19.21
C GLU A 139 13.59 2.94 -17.83
N ALA A 140 14.25 2.36 -16.82
CA ALA A 140 14.27 2.90 -15.46
C ALA A 140 14.73 4.36 -15.38
N GLY A 141 15.70 4.75 -16.22
CA GLY A 141 16.23 6.12 -16.25
C GLY A 141 15.25 7.17 -16.76
N SER A 142 14.21 6.76 -17.48
CA SER A 142 13.18 7.66 -18.02
C SER A 142 12.18 8.14 -16.96
N GLY A 143 12.14 7.47 -15.80
CA GLY A 143 11.24 7.81 -14.70
C GLY A 143 9.76 7.66 -15.04
N ILE A 144 8.95 8.39 -14.30
CA ILE A 144 7.49 8.41 -14.42
C ILE A 144 6.99 9.83 -14.64
N MET A 145 5.87 9.92 -15.34
CA MET A 145 5.12 11.16 -15.52
C MET A 145 3.68 10.95 -15.05
N VAL A 146 3.21 11.85 -14.19
CA VAL A 146 1.84 11.86 -13.68
C VAL A 146 1.16 13.16 -14.10
N GLN A 147 0.08 13.05 -14.86
CA GLN A 147 -0.69 14.18 -15.35
C GLN A 147 -2.11 14.12 -14.81
N VAL A 148 -2.46 15.06 -13.93
CA VAL A 148 -3.81 15.12 -13.32
C VAL A 148 -4.84 15.72 -14.27
N ASN A 149 -4.43 16.68 -15.12
CA ASN A 149 -5.30 17.38 -16.07
C ASN A 149 -4.44 17.95 -17.22
N GLU A 150 -5.01 18.12 -18.41
CA GLU A 150 -4.38 18.78 -19.57
C GLU A 150 -3.97 20.23 -19.29
N GLY A 151 -4.67 20.92 -18.39
CA GLY A 151 -4.41 22.33 -18.04
C GLY A 151 -3.34 22.55 -16.96
N VAL A 152 -2.71 21.48 -16.44
CA VAL A 152 -1.70 21.54 -15.38
C VAL A 152 -0.45 20.82 -15.84
N ASP A 153 0.72 21.39 -15.51
CA ASP A 153 2.00 20.77 -15.81
C ASP A 153 2.11 19.39 -15.14
N PRO A 154 2.60 18.37 -15.86
CA PRO A 154 2.74 17.04 -15.31
C PRO A 154 3.86 17.00 -14.25
N VAL A 155 3.68 16.12 -13.27
CA VAL A 155 4.72 15.82 -12.27
C VAL A 155 5.62 14.73 -12.84
N ILE A 156 6.92 15.00 -12.92
CA ILE A 156 7.93 14.05 -13.39
C ILE A 156 8.78 13.63 -12.19
N SER A 157 8.99 12.33 -12.01
CA SER A 157 9.78 11.76 -10.91
C SER A 157 10.57 10.53 -11.38
N GLY A 158 11.52 10.07 -10.56
CA GLY A 158 12.26 8.84 -10.80
C GLY A 158 13.24 8.90 -11.98
N LEU A 159 13.68 10.09 -12.39
CA LEU A 159 14.68 10.23 -13.44
C LEU A 159 16.05 9.74 -12.95
N ASN A 160 16.69 8.86 -13.74
CA ASN A 160 18.00 8.27 -13.44
C ASN A 160 18.11 7.79 -11.97
N PRO A 161 17.27 6.82 -11.54
CA PRO A 161 17.30 6.33 -10.18
C PRO A 161 18.65 5.66 -9.90
N MET A 162 19.23 5.91 -8.72
CA MET A 162 20.52 5.38 -8.32
C MET A 162 20.44 4.86 -6.90
N LEU A 163 20.93 3.64 -6.67
CA LEU A 163 21.03 3.09 -5.31
C LEU A 163 22.05 3.89 -4.52
N VAL A 164 21.68 4.28 -3.31
CA VAL A 164 22.54 5.05 -2.41
C VAL A 164 22.54 4.47 -1.01
N THR A 165 23.67 4.62 -0.34
CA THR A 165 23.82 4.43 1.10
C THR A 165 23.99 5.76 1.79
N LEU A 166 23.49 5.88 3.02
CA LEU A 166 23.68 7.06 3.86
C LEU A 166 24.31 6.64 5.19
N ASP A 167 25.13 7.53 5.74
CA ASP A 167 25.66 7.40 7.10
C ASP A 167 24.59 7.64 8.18
N GLU A 168 24.96 7.53 9.45
CA GLU A 168 24.04 7.77 10.58
C GLU A 168 23.37 9.15 10.52
N THR A 169 24.04 10.15 9.94
CA THR A 169 23.50 11.51 9.82
C THR A 169 22.42 11.63 8.75
N GLY A 170 22.38 10.71 7.78
CA GLY A 170 21.43 10.73 6.68
C GLY A 170 21.68 11.86 5.66
N THR A 171 22.84 12.51 5.70
CA THR A 171 23.10 13.73 4.89
C THR A 171 24.14 13.55 3.78
N SER A 172 24.91 12.46 3.82
CA SER A 172 25.96 12.17 2.84
C SER A 172 25.61 10.92 2.02
N PRO A 173 24.87 11.06 0.90
CA PRO A 173 24.57 9.94 0.02
C PRO A 173 25.82 9.50 -0.73
N GLU A 174 26.14 8.20 -0.63
CA GLU A 174 27.19 7.54 -1.39
C GLU A 174 26.57 6.55 -2.37
N PRO A 175 26.99 6.52 -3.65
CA PRO A 175 26.47 5.55 -4.61
C PRO A 175 26.78 4.11 -4.19
N TYR A 176 25.76 3.26 -4.22
CA TYR A 176 25.91 1.82 -4.04
C TYR A 176 26.01 1.13 -5.40
N PHE A 177 27.14 0.45 -5.63
CA PHE A 177 27.40 -0.25 -6.88
C PHE A 177 27.18 -1.75 -6.69
N SER A 178 26.18 -2.29 -7.38
CA SER A 178 25.98 -3.73 -7.54
C SER A 178 26.18 -4.12 -9.02
N ALA A 179 26.27 -5.42 -9.29
CA ALA A 179 26.30 -5.92 -10.65
C ALA A 179 25.02 -5.50 -11.40
N PRO A 180 25.10 -5.25 -12.72
CA PRO A 180 23.92 -4.91 -13.50
C PRO A 180 22.94 -6.09 -13.50
N SER A 181 21.64 -5.78 -13.46
CA SER A 181 20.62 -6.83 -13.59
C SER A 181 20.58 -7.39 -15.01
N THR A 182 20.29 -8.68 -15.13
CA THR A 182 20.00 -9.35 -16.40
C THR A 182 18.50 -9.55 -16.64
N SER A 183 17.66 -9.16 -15.69
CA SER A 183 16.21 -9.29 -15.78
C SER A 183 15.62 -8.28 -16.78
N SER A 184 14.49 -8.63 -17.38
CA SER A 184 13.69 -7.71 -18.18
C SER A 184 12.76 -6.88 -17.30
N ILE A 185 12.25 -5.77 -17.84
CA ILE A 185 11.13 -5.04 -17.23
C ILE A 185 9.92 -5.97 -17.17
N GLU A 186 9.27 -6.01 -16.02
CA GLU A 186 8.06 -6.81 -15.79
C GLU A 186 6.87 -5.88 -15.58
N VAL A 187 5.72 -6.23 -16.14
CA VAL A 187 4.47 -5.50 -15.97
C VAL A 187 3.39 -6.50 -15.61
N GLY A 188 2.64 -6.21 -14.55
CA GLY A 188 1.53 -7.04 -14.12
C GLY A 188 0.47 -6.20 -13.41
N GLY A 189 -0.78 -6.29 -13.88
CA GLY A 189 -1.90 -5.54 -13.31
C GLY A 189 -1.59 -4.04 -13.23
N ASN A 190 -1.60 -3.50 -12.02
CA ASN A 190 -1.30 -2.10 -11.73
C ASN A 190 0.16 -1.84 -11.30
N VAL A 191 1.06 -2.81 -11.49
CA VAL A 191 2.46 -2.74 -11.07
C VAL A 191 3.41 -2.89 -12.27
N ILE A 192 4.39 -1.99 -12.36
CA ILE A 192 5.53 -2.11 -13.27
C ILE A 192 6.82 -2.16 -12.45
N ARG A 193 7.71 -3.08 -12.83
CA ARG A 193 8.98 -3.35 -12.17
C ARG A 193 10.13 -3.07 -13.13
N TYR A 194 11.02 -2.18 -12.69
CA TYR A 194 12.30 -1.92 -13.35
C TYR A 194 13.43 -2.59 -12.59
N PRO A 195 14.17 -3.53 -13.20
CA PRO A 195 15.37 -4.07 -12.57
C PRO A 195 16.48 -3.02 -12.61
N LEU A 196 16.95 -2.59 -11.43
CA LEU A 196 18.01 -1.57 -11.31
C LEU A 196 19.40 -2.20 -11.26
N ALA A 197 19.55 -3.25 -10.47
CA ALA A 197 20.79 -4.00 -10.30
C ALA A 197 20.47 -5.43 -9.84
N GLU A 198 21.47 -6.31 -9.80
CA GLU A 198 21.30 -7.66 -9.26
C GLU A 198 20.82 -7.58 -7.81
N GLY A 199 19.65 -8.16 -7.54
CA GLY A 199 18.99 -8.15 -6.24
C GLY A 199 18.14 -6.90 -5.93
N PHE A 200 18.07 -5.91 -6.83
CA PHE A 200 17.37 -4.64 -6.60
C PHE A 200 16.43 -4.26 -7.73
N ASP A 201 15.17 -4.03 -7.38
CA ASP A 201 14.10 -3.66 -8.30
C ASP A 201 13.42 -2.36 -7.87
N LEU A 202 12.92 -1.60 -8.84
CA LEU A 202 12.10 -0.42 -8.64
C LEU A 202 10.68 -0.69 -9.11
N ASP A 203 9.78 -0.81 -8.15
CA ASP A 203 8.37 -1.10 -8.40
C ASP A 203 7.55 0.18 -8.31
N TYR A 204 6.75 0.44 -9.34
CA TYR A 204 5.71 1.46 -9.31
C TYR A 204 4.34 0.80 -9.31
N THR A 205 3.52 1.14 -8.32
CA THR A 205 2.12 0.67 -8.20
C THR A 205 1.17 1.85 -8.41
N VAL A 206 0.19 1.69 -9.29
CA VAL A 206 -0.84 2.71 -9.56
C VAL A 206 -2.11 2.38 -8.79
N ASP A 207 -2.56 3.33 -7.99
CA ASP A 207 -3.86 3.30 -7.32
C ASP A 207 -4.81 4.33 -7.96
N SER A 208 -6.06 4.33 -7.52
CA SER A 208 -7.08 5.31 -7.93
C SER A 208 -6.73 6.77 -7.60
N THR A 209 -5.80 7.00 -6.67
CA THR A 209 -5.48 8.35 -6.15
C THR A 209 -3.99 8.70 -6.11
N GLN A 210 -3.10 7.72 -6.35
CA GLN A 210 -1.66 7.89 -6.18
C GLN A 210 -0.85 6.92 -7.03
N VAL A 211 0.43 7.21 -7.18
CA VAL A 211 1.44 6.26 -7.67
C VAL A 211 2.44 6.03 -6.54
N LYS A 212 2.60 4.78 -6.11
CA LYS A 212 3.53 4.39 -5.07
C LYS A 212 4.83 3.88 -5.68
N GLN A 213 5.96 4.41 -5.22
CA GLN A 213 7.29 3.91 -5.57
C GLN A 213 7.82 3.03 -4.42
N ASN A 214 8.31 1.84 -4.74
CA ASN A 214 8.98 0.95 -3.78
C ASN A 214 10.34 0.50 -4.33
N LEU A 215 11.33 0.43 -3.46
CA LEU A 215 12.59 -0.26 -3.74
C LEU A 215 12.47 -1.71 -3.23
N GLY A 216 12.39 -2.65 -4.15
CA GLY A 216 12.43 -4.08 -3.87
C GLY A 216 13.87 -4.55 -3.65
N VAL A 217 14.11 -5.21 -2.52
CA VAL A 217 15.41 -5.80 -2.16
C VAL A 217 15.21 -7.30 -2.03
N ARG A 218 15.78 -8.06 -2.98
CA ARG A 218 15.66 -9.54 -3.02
C ARG A 218 16.78 -10.25 -2.29
N GLU A 219 17.94 -9.61 -2.22
CA GLU A 219 19.12 -10.12 -1.54
C GLU A 219 19.67 -9.05 -0.59
N ALA A 220 20.19 -9.47 0.56
CA ALA A 220 20.75 -8.55 1.53
C ALA A 220 21.94 -7.78 0.91
N PRO A 221 21.91 -6.43 0.89
CA PRO A 221 23.03 -5.65 0.37
C PRO A 221 24.28 -5.84 1.23
N VAL A 222 25.45 -5.86 0.59
CA VAL A 222 26.74 -5.85 1.29
C VAL A 222 27.15 -4.40 1.52
N LEU A 223 26.91 -3.91 2.74
CA LEU A 223 27.12 -2.51 3.10
C LEU A 223 28.49 -2.27 3.75
N GLN A 224 29.04 -1.06 3.59
CA GLN A 224 30.22 -0.61 4.32
C GLN A 224 29.87 -0.35 5.79
N GLU A 225 30.84 -0.46 6.72
CA GLU A 225 30.59 -0.32 8.17
C GLU A 225 29.97 1.04 8.57
N ASN A 226 30.20 2.09 7.78
CA ASN A 226 29.66 3.43 8.00
C ASN A 226 28.26 3.64 7.39
N ALA A 227 27.75 2.71 6.58
CA ALA A 227 26.45 2.81 5.93
C ALA A 227 25.35 2.33 6.89
N VAL A 228 24.43 3.24 7.25
CA VAL A 228 23.32 2.98 8.18
C VAL A 228 21.98 2.89 7.45
N TRP A 229 21.80 3.67 6.39
CA TRP A 229 20.57 3.64 5.59
C TRP A 229 20.84 3.30 4.13
N PHE A 230 19.82 2.75 3.47
CA PHE A 230 19.86 2.33 2.07
C PHE A 230 18.58 2.78 1.35
N GLY A 231 18.72 3.29 0.12
CA GLY A 231 17.59 3.82 -0.62
C GLY A 231 17.93 4.25 -2.05
N LEU A 232 17.04 5.08 -2.61
CA LEU A 232 17.14 5.73 -3.91
C LEU A 232 17.20 7.26 -3.75
#